data_AF-X1PBZ2-F1
#
_entry.id   AF-X1PBZ2-F1
#
_cell.length_a   1.000
_cell.length_b   1.000
_cell.length_c   1.000
_cell.angle_alpha   90.00
_cell.angle_beta   90.00
_cell.angle_gamma   90.00
#
_symmetry.space_group_name_H-M   'P 1'
#
loop_
_entity.id
_entity.type
_entity.pdbx_description
1 polymer ?
#
loop_
_entity_poly.entity_id
_entity_poly.type
_entity_poly.pdbx_seq_one_letter_code
_entity_poly.pdbx_strand_id
1 'polypeptide(L)'
;DDGDYDLLIGNENGECKAYRNTGSTSSPWEVKPEWDVYDVGQRAVPSFADFDGDGDQDLIIGTESGVSYLFTNAGSITTTYIWSIPFRFGRPTW
;
A
#
# COMPACT_ATOMS: atom_id res chain seq x y z
N ASP A 1 10.12 1.28 -5.61
CA ASP A 1 10.79 1.64 -4.36
C ASP A 1 12.16 2.23 -4.68
N ASP A 2 12.28 3.54 -4.52
CA ASP A 2 13.49 4.35 -4.64
C ASP A 2 14.16 4.61 -3.28
N GLY A 3 13.64 4.03 -2.20
CA GLY A 3 14.28 3.98 -0.89
C GLY A 3 14.00 5.19 0.00
N ASP A 4 13.02 6.03 -0.35
CA ASP A 4 12.46 7.08 0.51
C ASP A 4 10.96 6.92 0.72
N TYR A 5 10.43 7.67 1.71
CA TYR A 5 9.01 7.65 2.01
C TYR A 5 8.26 8.67 1.15
N ASP A 6 7.27 8.18 0.42
CA ASP A 6 6.27 8.96 -0.31
C ASP A 6 5.12 9.40 0.61
N LEU A 7 4.23 10.26 0.09
CA LEU A 7 3.16 10.87 0.85
C LEU A 7 1.80 10.68 0.19
N LEU A 8 0.83 10.24 0.99
CA LEU A 8 -0.59 10.17 0.61
C LEU A 8 -1.41 10.95 1.64
N ILE A 9 -2.19 11.95 1.19
CA ILE A 9 -2.99 12.82 2.05
C ILE A 9 -4.46 12.68 1.71
N GLY A 10 -5.26 12.23 2.67
CA GLY A 10 -6.72 12.22 2.55
C GLY A 10 -7.35 13.57 2.84
N ASN A 11 -8.51 13.84 2.25
CA ASN A 11 -9.27 15.08 2.47
C ASN A 11 -10.74 14.82 2.87
N GLU A 12 -11.45 15.90 3.20
CA GLU A 12 -12.86 15.83 3.65
C GLU A 12 -13.82 15.29 2.59
N ASN A 13 -13.49 15.44 1.30
CA ASN A 13 -14.29 14.98 0.18
C ASN A 13 -14.10 13.50 -0.16
N GLY A 14 -13.32 12.77 0.62
CA GLY A 14 -13.04 11.35 0.36
C GLY A 14 -12.02 11.12 -0.75
N GLU A 15 -11.23 12.13 -1.09
CA GLU A 15 -10.12 11.98 -2.03
C GLU A 15 -8.80 11.80 -1.26
N CYS A 16 -7.86 11.08 -1.85
CA CYS A 16 -6.46 11.07 -1.42
C CYS A 16 -5.57 11.62 -2.53
N LYS A 17 -4.67 12.54 -2.17
CA LYS A 17 -3.66 13.12 -3.05
C LYS A 17 -2.30 12.55 -2.77
N ALA A 18 -1.64 12.09 -3.83
CA ALA A 18 -0.35 11.43 -3.74
C ALA A 18 0.80 12.32 -4.21
N TYR A 19 1.92 12.20 -3.51
CA TYR A 19 3.15 12.92 -3.81
C TYR A 19 4.31 11.96 -3.66
N ARG A 20 5.17 11.92 -4.68
CA ARG A 20 6.44 11.21 -4.62
C ARG A 20 7.49 12.10 -3.98
N ASN A 21 8.25 11.55 -3.05
CA ASN A 21 9.46 12.16 -2.55
C ASN A 21 10.58 12.00 -3.58
N THR A 22 11.24 13.09 -3.94
CA THR A 22 12.31 13.08 -4.95
C THR A 22 13.70 12.93 -4.33
N GLY A 23 13.79 12.85 -3.00
CA GLY A 23 15.05 12.96 -2.26
C GLY A 23 15.72 14.33 -2.33
N SER A 24 15.11 15.31 -3.02
CA SER A 24 15.67 16.66 -3.18
C SER A 24 15.31 17.57 -2.01
N THR A 25 16.29 18.28 -1.46
CA THR A 25 16.04 19.28 -0.41
C THR A 25 15.42 20.58 -0.93
N SER A 26 15.46 20.83 -2.25
CA SER A 26 14.96 22.08 -2.84
C SER A 26 13.56 21.95 -3.44
N SER A 27 13.19 20.75 -3.89
CA SER A 27 11.86 20.44 -4.40
C SER A 27 11.50 18.99 -4.09
N PRO A 28 11.24 18.67 -2.81
CA PRO A 28 11.08 17.29 -2.36
C PRO A 28 9.85 16.60 -2.93
N TRP A 29 8.80 17.33 -3.32
CA TRP A 29 7.50 16.72 -3.65
C TRP A 29 7.16 16.84 -5.14
N GLU A 30 6.98 15.70 -5.80
CA GLU A 30 6.41 15.57 -7.14
C GLU A 30 4.96 15.09 -7.02
N VAL A 31 3.99 15.78 -7.62
CA VAL A 31 2.58 15.34 -7.60
C VAL A 31 2.42 14.08 -8.45
N LYS A 32 1.67 13.09 -7.95
CA LYS A 32 1.39 11.80 -8.63
C LYS A 32 -0.10 11.54 -8.81
N PRO A 33 -0.77 12.19 -9.79
CA PRO A 33 -2.20 12.00 -10.01
C PRO A 33 -2.60 10.56 -10.38
N GLU A 34 -1.66 9.77 -10.88
CA GLU A 34 -1.83 8.34 -11.16
C GLU A 34 -1.97 7.47 -9.91
N TRP A 35 -1.62 8.00 -8.73
CA TRP A 35 -1.75 7.32 -7.43
C TRP A 35 -2.89 7.91 -6.58
N ASP A 36 -3.59 8.93 -7.08
CA ASP A 36 -4.72 9.54 -6.38
C ASP A 36 -5.89 8.55 -6.25
N VAL A 37 -6.63 8.69 -5.15
CA VAL A 37 -7.91 8.02 -4.92
C VAL A 37 -9.00 9.08 -4.93
N TYR A 38 -10.06 8.91 -5.73
CA TYR A 38 -11.02 10.00 -6.00
C TYR A 38 -12.36 9.85 -5.29
N ASP A 39 -12.68 8.70 -4.71
CA ASP A 39 -13.95 8.52 -4.00
C ASP A 39 -13.90 7.32 -3.06
N VAL A 40 -13.83 7.59 -1.76
CA VAL A 40 -14.09 6.62 -0.70
C VAL A 40 -15.22 7.09 0.24
N GLY A 41 -16.01 8.10 -0.15
CA GLY A 41 -17.00 8.73 0.73
C GLY A 41 -16.51 10.04 1.36
N GLN A 42 -16.54 10.17 2.69
CA GLN A 42 -16.16 11.41 3.40
C GLN A 42 -15.00 11.20 4.38
N ARG A 43 -14.13 12.22 4.48
CA ARG A 43 -12.96 12.28 5.35
C ARG A 43 -12.08 11.04 5.21
N ALA A 44 -11.38 10.96 4.08
CA ALA A 44 -10.44 9.88 3.84
C ALA A 44 -9.28 9.95 4.84
N VAL A 45 -8.98 8.83 5.50
CA VAL A 45 -7.85 8.67 6.42
C VAL A 45 -7.01 7.49 5.94
N PRO A 46 -6.00 7.73 5.07
CA PRO A 46 -5.14 6.68 4.57
C PRO A 46 -4.16 6.17 5.64
N SER A 47 -3.84 4.88 5.59
CA SER A 47 -2.83 4.20 6.40
C SER A 47 -2.23 3.04 5.61
N PHE A 48 -1.00 2.67 5.94
CA PHE A 48 -0.27 1.60 5.26
C PHE A 48 0.11 0.50 6.23
N ALA A 49 -0.11 -0.75 5.83
CA ALA A 49 0.28 -1.95 6.56
C ALA A 49 0.40 -3.13 5.61
N ASP A 50 1.27 -4.08 5.90
CA ASP A 50 1.32 -5.38 5.22
C ASP A 50 0.17 -6.25 5.75
N PHE A 51 -0.94 -6.30 5.01
CA PHE A 51 -2.19 -6.94 5.47
C PHE A 51 -2.25 -8.41 5.08
N ASP A 52 -1.64 -8.81 3.97
CA ASP A 52 -1.64 -10.19 3.48
C ASP A 52 -0.36 -11.00 3.78
N GLY A 53 0.68 -10.33 4.31
CA GLY A 53 1.91 -10.94 4.81
C GLY A 53 2.94 -11.23 3.73
N ASP A 54 2.85 -10.59 2.56
CA ASP A 54 3.78 -10.77 1.46
C ASP A 54 5.01 -9.83 1.52
N GLY A 55 4.98 -8.88 2.46
CA GLY A 55 6.08 -7.97 2.75
C GLY A 55 6.03 -6.65 1.98
N ASP A 56 4.99 -6.38 1.19
CA ASP A 56 4.69 -5.05 0.70
C ASP A 56 3.55 -4.35 1.46
N GLN A 57 3.53 -3.01 1.34
CA GLN A 57 2.54 -2.21 2.06
C GLN A 57 1.24 -2.13 1.27
N ASP A 58 0.15 -2.54 1.91
CA ASP A 58 -1.21 -2.33 1.45
C ASP A 58 -1.75 -0.99 1.94
N LEU A 59 -2.69 -0.43 1.18
CA LEU A 59 -3.36 0.81 1.53
C LEU A 59 -4.72 0.53 2.17
N ILE A 60 -4.92 1.04 3.38
CA ILE A 60 -6.19 1.06 4.08
C ILE A 60 -6.68 2.50 4.15
N ILE A 61 -7.93 2.76 3.74
CA ILE A 61 -8.54 4.08 3.85
C ILE A 61 -9.77 3.98 4.74
N GLY A 62 -9.69 4.59 5.93
CA GLY A 62 -10.83 4.80 6.80
C GLY A 62 -11.67 6.00 6.35
N THR A 63 -12.95 6.00 6.72
CA THR A 63 -13.90 7.07 6.40
C THR A 63 -14.68 7.47 7.64
N GLU A 64 -15.29 8.66 7.63
CA GLU A 64 -16.13 9.14 8.73
C GLU A 64 -17.32 8.21 9.03
N SER A 65 -17.82 7.50 8.02
CA SER A 65 -18.94 6.56 8.16
C SER A 65 -18.60 5.30 8.98
N GLY A 66 -17.30 5.09 9.28
CA GLY A 66 -16.80 3.85 9.87
C GLY A 66 -16.52 2.74 8.86
N VAL A 67 -16.81 2.95 7.58
CA VAL A 67 -16.39 2.04 6.50
C VAL A 67 -14.89 2.21 6.25
N SER A 68 -14.20 1.10 6.02
CA SER A 68 -12.80 1.07 5.60
C SER A 68 -12.66 0.34 4.26
N TYR A 69 -11.84 0.89 3.37
CA TYR A 69 -11.48 0.29 2.09
C TYR A 69 -10.05 -0.25 2.17
N LEU A 70 -9.84 -1.47 1.68
CA LEU A 70 -8.53 -2.09 1.54
C LEU A 70 -8.17 -2.17 0.06
N PHE A 71 -6.98 -1.68 -0.28
CA PHE A 71 -6.37 -1.77 -1.59
C PHE A 71 -5.08 -2.58 -1.41
N THR A 72 -5.12 -3.84 -1.84
CA THR A 72 -3.96 -4.72 -1.76
C THR A 72 -2.96 -4.33 -2.84
N ASN A 73 -1.72 -4.11 -2.42
CA ASN A 73 -0.61 -4.10 -3.35
C ASN A 73 -0.22 -5.57 -3.61
N ALA A 74 0.11 -5.91 -4.85
CA ALA A 74 0.50 -7.29 -5.19
C ALA A 74 2.03 -7.44 -5.25
N GLY A 75 2.72 -6.44 -4.73
CA GLY A 75 4.12 -6.17 -4.99
C GLY A 75 4.49 -6.11 -6.48
N SER A 76 5.79 -5.96 -6.71
CA SER A 76 6.38 -6.61 -7.88
C SER A 76 6.78 -8.00 -7.43
N ILE A 77 6.18 -9.03 -8.02
CA ILE A 77 6.70 -10.40 -7.91
C ILE A 77 8.12 -10.37 -8.49
N THR A 78 9.13 -10.08 -7.67
CA THR A 78 10.52 -10.35 -8.01
C THR A 78 10.70 -11.85 -7.84
N THR A 79 10.06 -12.63 -8.72
CA THR A 79 10.22 -14.07 -8.75
C THR A 79 11.63 -14.36 -9.23
N THR A 80 12.60 -14.34 -8.32
CA THR A 80 13.74 -15.23 -8.49
C THR A 80 13.25 -16.60 -8.06
N TYR A 81 12.80 -17.40 -9.02
CA TYR A 81 12.58 -18.83 -8.80
C TYR A 81 13.91 -19.48 -8.43
N ILE A 82 14.29 -19.48 -7.16
CA ILE A 82 15.20 -20.49 -6.63
C ILE A 82 14.36 -21.67 -6.20
N TRP A 83 14.30 -22.69 -7.06
CA TRP A 83 13.75 -24.00 -6.69
C TRP A 83 14.41 -24.46 -5.38
N SER A 84 13.70 -24.33 -4.26
CA SER A 84 14.13 -24.92 -3.00
C SER A 84 12.94 -25.65 -2.37
N ILE A 85 13.02 -26.97 -2.54
CA ILE A 85 12.34 -28.11 -1.89
C ILE A 85 10.94 -27.89 -1.25
N PRO A 86 9.92 -28.70 -1.60
CA PRO A 86 8.66 -28.68 -0.86
C PRO A 86 8.91 -29.15 0.57
N PHE A 87 8.60 -28.30 1.55
CA PHE A 87 8.37 -28.77 2.91
C PHE A 87 7.19 -29.75 2.87
N ARG A 88 7.50 -31.04 2.97
CA ARG A 88 6.50 -32.09 3.19
C ARG A 88 5.96 -31.94 4.60
N PHE A 89 4.71 -31.52 4.76
CA PHE A 89 3.94 -31.98 5.91
C PHE A 89 3.63 -33.46 5.70
N GLY A 90 4.34 -34.34 6.42
CA GLY A 90 3.87 -35.69 6.63
C GLY A 90 2.53 -35.63 7.36
N ARG A 91 1.47 -36.18 6.76
CA ARG A 91 0.31 -36.67 7.50
C ARG A 91 0.56 -38.15 7.86
N PRO A 92 -0.23 -38.78 8.72
CA PRO A 92 -0.56 -38.49 10.13
C PRO A 92 -0.37 -39.77 11.00
N THR A 93 -0.45 -39.71 12.34
CA THR A 93 -0.92 -40.87 13.14
C THR A 93 -1.62 -40.42 14.43
N TRP A 94 -2.95 -40.63 14.42
CA TRP A 94 -3.98 -40.60 15.47
C TRP A 94 -4.29 -39.28 16.17
#